data_AF-A0A7V1QVK6-F1
#
_entry.id   AF-A0A7V1QVK6-F1
#
_cell.length_a   1.000
_cell.length_b   1.000
_cell.length_c   1.000
_cell.angle_alpha   90.00
_cell.angle_beta   90.00
_cell.angle_gamma   90.00
#
_symmetry.space_group_name_H-M   'P 1'
#
loop_
_entity.id
_entity.type
_entity.pdbx_description
1 polymer ?
#
loop_
_entity_poly.entity_id
_entity_poly.type
_entity_poly.pdbx_seq_one_letter_code
_entity_poly.pdbx_strand_id
1 'polypeptide(L)'
;MTPVDVLDLEGRFVTSATCELTERLDQGRWAGLLTDVEPNKRLVSGRYRLRTRDGVEVDIVVRARQRIGSRERYPFVGEGRPPALEPA
;
A
#
# COMPACT_ATOMS: atom_id res chain seq x y z
N MET A 1 9.05 -8.00 -2.06
CA MET A 1 8.07 -7.60 -1.03
C MET A 1 8.78 -6.63 -0.10
N THR A 2 8.24 -5.44 0.07
CA THR A 2 8.94 -4.31 0.69
C THR A 2 8.12 -3.76 1.86
N PRO A 3 8.67 -3.67 3.08
CA PRO A 3 7.96 -3.10 4.22
C PRO A 3 7.64 -1.62 4.01
N VAL A 4 6.42 -1.23 4.34
CA VAL A 4 5.92 0.15 4.23
C VAL A 4 5.08 0.51 5.44
N ASP A 5 5.02 1.80 5.74
CA ASP A 5 3.99 2.36 6.59
C ASP A 5 2.83 2.89 5.72
N VAL A 6 1.62 2.65 6.16
CA VAL A 6 0.41 3.25 5.61
C VAL A 6 0.00 4.41 6.52
N LEU A 7 -0.11 5.60 5.93
CA LEU A 7 -0.51 6.83 6.59
C LEU A 7 -1.88 7.28 6.08
N ASP A 8 -2.58 8.07 6.88
CA ASP A 8 -3.74 8.82 6.40
C ASP A 8 -3.32 10.07 5.63
N LEU A 9 -4.29 10.83 5.10
CA LEU A 9 -4.02 12.03 4.32
C LEU A 9 -3.46 13.20 5.15
N GLU A 10 -3.54 13.13 6.48
CA GLU A 10 -2.91 14.08 7.40
C GLU A 10 -1.48 13.65 7.78
N GLY A 11 -0.97 12.56 7.18
CA GLY A 11 0.35 12.00 7.45
C GLY A 11 0.44 11.19 8.74
N ARG A 12 -0.69 10.87 9.39
CA ARG A 12 -0.70 10.09 10.63
C ARG A 12 -0.60 8.60 10.33
N PHE A 13 0.18 7.89 11.14
CA PHE A 13 0.35 6.45 11.02
C PHE A 13 -0.98 5.70 11.21
N VAL A 14 -1.31 4.83 10.25
CA VAL A 14 -2.48 3.94 10.27
C VAL A 14 -2.05 2.52 10.64
N THR A 15 -1.12 1.93 9.89
CA THR A 15 -0.62 0.55 10.07
C THR A 15 0.67 0.33 9.29
N SER A 16 1.47 -0.66 9.68
CA SER A 16 2.55 -1.19 8.85
C SER A 16 2.03 -2.36 7.99
N ALA A 17 2.66 -2.56 6.83
CA ALA A 17 2.30 -3.62 5.88
C ALA A 17 3.51 -4.01 5.01
N THR A 18 3.37 -5.13 4.31
CA THR A 18 4.25 -5.53 3.21
C THR A 18 3.63 -5.10 1.89
N CYS A 19 4.38 -4.38 1.05
CA CYS A 19 3.94 -3.93 -0.26
C CYS A 19 4.58 -4.74 -1.39
N GLU A 20 3.79 -5.04 -2.41
CA GLU A 20 4.22 -5.64 -3.67
C GLU A 20 3.63 -4.85 -4.84
N LEU A 21 4.47 -4.42 -5.79
CA LEU A 21 4.00 -3.86 -7.07
C LEU A 21 3.59 -5.02 -7.97
N THR A 22 2.36 -5.01 -8.45
CA THR A 22 1.85 -6.07 -9.33
C THR A 22 1.89 -5.67 -10.79
N GLU A 23 1.62 -4.39 -11.09
CA GLU A 23 1.44 -3.94 -12.47
C GLU A 23 1.72 -2.44 -12.60
N ARG A 24 2.36 -2.03 -13.69
CA ARG A 24 2.34 -0.63 -14.12
C ARG A 24 1.18 -0.46 -15.09
N LEU A 25 0.28 0.46 -14.76
CA LEU A 25 -0.89 0.77 -15.57
C LEU A 25 -0.57 1.94 -16.50
N ASP A 26 -1.47 2.20 -17.44
CA ASP A 26 -1.36 3.35 -18.34
C ASP A 26 -1.47 4.69 -17.59
N GLN A 27 -0.86 5.72 -18.18
CA GLN A 27 -0.97 7.12 -17.75
C GLN A 27 -0.34 7.41 -16.37
N GLY A 28 0.76 6.73 -16.02
CA GLY A 28 1.45 6.97 -14.75
C GLY A 28 0.65 6.49 -13.54
N ARG A 29 -0.18 5.47 -13.73
CA ARG A 29 -0.82 4.74 -12.63
C ARG A 29 -0.12 3.41 -12.43
N TRP A 30 -0.26 2.85 -11.25
CA TRP A 30 0.34 1.56 -10.94
C TRP A 30 -0.50 0.85 -9.89
N ALA A 31 -0.47 -0.48 -9.90
CA ALA A 31 -1.21 -1.31 -8.98
C ALA A 31 -0.26 -2.09 -8.08
N GLY A 32 -0.75 -2.36 -6.88
CA GLY A 32 -0.03 -3.19 -5.93
C GLY A 32 -0.96 -3.86 -4.92
N LEU A 33 -0.33 -4.63 -4.05
CA LEU A 33 -0.98 -5.34 -2.96
C LEU A 33 -0.29 -4.97 -1.64
N LEU A 34 -1.09 -4.73 -0.60
CA LEU A 34 -0.62 -4.76 0.78
C LEU A 34 -0.99 -6.11 1.41
N THR A 35 -0.01 -6.75 2.03
CA THR A 35 -0.14 -7.97 2.83
C THR A 35 0.45 -7.76 4.21
N ASP A 36 0.29 -8.74 5.10
CA ASP A 36 0.85 -8.71 6.46
C ASP A 36 0.53 -7.42 7.22
N VAL A 37 -0.67 -6.87 6.97
CA VAL A 37 -1.15 -5.66 7.62
C VAL A 37 -1.29 -5.94 9.11
N GLU A 38 -0.59 -5.16 9.93
CA GLU A 38 -0.60 -5.37 11.38
C GLU A 38 -2.03 -5.24 11.97
N PRO A 39 -2.39 -6.08 12.97
CA PRO A 39 -3.78 -6.27 13.39
C PRO A 39 -4.46 -5.10 14.12
N ASN A 40 -3.87 -3.91 14.19
CA ASN A 40 -4.37 -2.86 15.08
C ASN A 40 -5.20 -1.75 14.45
N LYS A 41 -5.33 -1.67 13.12
CA LYS A 41 -6.35 -0.84 12.47
C LYS A 41 -6.81 -1.51 11.20
N ARG A 42 -8.11 -1.82 11.11
CA ARG A 42 -8.69 -2.38 9.88
C ARG A 42 -8.48 -1.37 8.77
N LEU A 43 -7.47 -1.59 7.93
CA LEU A 43 -7.28 -0.84 6.70
C LEU A 43 -8.57 -1.02 5.88
N VAL A 44 -9.32 0.06 5.68
CA VAL A 44 -10.56 0.03 4.90
C VAL A 44 -10.29 0.54 3.50
N SER A 45 -11.28 0.40 2.61
CA SER A 45 -11.21 1.01 1.29
C SER A 45 -11.19 2.53 1.42
N GLY A 46 -10.27 3.20 0.75
CA GLY A 46 -10.07 4.63 0.92
C GLY A 46 -8.76 5.15 0.34
N ARG A 47 -8.56 6.45 0.50
CA ARG A 47 -7.30 7.12 0.14
C ARG A 47 -6.34 7.09 1.32
N TYR A 48 -5.10 6.74 1.03
CA TYR A 48 -4.00 6.63 1.99
C TYR A 48 -2.71 7.08 1.34
N ARG A 49 -1.65 7.12 2.14
CA ARG A 49 -0.30 7.36 1.67
C ARG A 49 0.60 6.21 2.11
N LEU A 50 1.40 5.69 1.19
CA LEU A 50 2.48 4.77 1.52
C LEU A 50 3.74 5.56 1.81
N ARG A 51 4.43 5.20 2.88
CA ARG A 51 5.77 5.67 3.19
C ARG A 51 6.73 4.50 3.18
N THR A 52 7.73 4.57 2.32
CA THR A 52 8.84 3.60 2.26
C THR A 52 9.89 3.92 3.33
N ARG A 53 10.84 3.00 3.56
CA ARG A 53 11.90 3.14 4.58
C ARG A 53 12.84 4.33 4.34
N ASP A 54 13.07 4.69 3.08
CA ASP A 54 13.84 5.86 2.67
C ASP A 54 13.05 7.17 2.78
N GLY A 55 11.81 7.12 3.27
CA GLY A 55 10.96 8.28 3.51
C GLY A 55 10.20 8.77 2.28
N VAL A 56 10.24 8.04 1.16
CA VAL A 56 9.43 8.39 -0.02
C VAL A 56 7.96 8.15 0.28
N GLU A 57 7.15 9.16 0.03
CA GLU A 57 5.72 9.15 0.25
C GLU A 57 4.95 9.19 -1.07
N VAL A 58 3.97 8.29 -1.23
CA VAL A 58 3.11 8.23 -2.41
C VAL A 58 1.65 8.01 -2.04
N ASP A 59 0.75 8.72 -2.71
CA ASP A 59 -0.68 8.56 -2.49
C ASP A 59 -1.21 7.31 -3.21
N ILE A 60 -2.06 6.56 -2.52
CA ILE A 60 -2.69 5.34 -3.01
C ILE A 60 -4.18 5.30 -2.69
N VAL A 61 -4.93 4.54 -3.48
CA VAL A 61 -6.34 4.22 -3.25
C VAL A 61 -6.47 2.73 -2.96
N VAL A 62 -6.68 2.38 -1.69
CA VAL A 62 -6.94 1.00 -1.26
C VAL A 62 -8.36 0.60 -1.64
N ARG A 63 -8.50 -0.57 -2.24
CA ARG A 63 -9.76 -1.17 -2.70
C ARG A 63 -10.38 -2.06 -1.62
N ALA A 64 -11.43 -2.81 -1.99
CA ALA A 64 -12.06 -3.77 -1.08
C ALA A 64 -11.05 -4.83 -0.64
N ARG A 65 -10.97 -5.08 0.67
CA ARG A 65 -10.17 -6.15 1.26
C ARG A 65 -10.55 -7.49 0.64
N GLN A 66 -9.56 -8.25 0.20
CA GLN A 66 -9.71 -9.61 -0.31
C GLN A 66 -9.18 -10.61 0.71
N ARG A 67 -9.94 -11.66 0.98
CA ARG A 67 -9.50 -12.78 1.83
C ARG A 67 -9.33 -14.02 0.96
N ILE A 68 -8.10 -14.52 0.86
CA ILE A 68 -7.77 -15.74 0.11
C ILE A 68 -7.22 -16.74 1.11
N GLY A 69 -8.05 -17.72 1.49
CA GLY A 69 -7.76 -18.65 2.58
C GLY A 69 -7.59 -17.92 3.92
N SER A 70 -6.43 -18.09 4.55
CA SER A 70 -6.06 -17.43 5.81
C SER A 70 -5.41 -16.05 5.62
N ARG A 71 -5.08 -15.64 4.39
CA ARG A 71 -4.37 -14.38 4.12
C ARG A 71 -5.33 -13.26 3.72
N GLU A 72 -5.12 -12.09 4.30
CA GLU A 72 -5.78 -10.85 3.88
C GLU A 72 -4.88 -10.10 2.90
N ARG A 73 -5.47 -9.56 1.84
CA ARG A 73 -4.82 -8.74 0.82
C ARG A 73 -5.62 -7.47 0.63
N TYR A 74 -4.92 -6.38 0.42
CA TYR A 74 -5.51 -5.07 0.21
C TYR A 74 -4.98 -4.51 -1.11
N PRO A 75 -5.68 -4.78 -2.22
CA PRO A 75 -5.30 -4.24 -3.52
C PRO A 75 -5.42 -2.72 -3.51
N PHE A 76 -4.52 -2.05 -4.21
CA PHE A 76 -4.55 -0.61 -4.31
C PHE A 76 -4.06 -0.12 -5.67
N VAL A 77 -4.36 1.15 -5.98
CA VAL A 77 -3.84 1.86 -7.13
C VAL A 77 -3.12 3.11 -6.65
N GLY A 78 -1.88 3.31 -7.09
CA GLY A 78 -1.14 4.56 -6.91
C GLY A 78 -1.14 5.41 -8.18
N GLU A 79 -0.90 6.70 -8.00
CA GLU A 79 -0.73 7.68 -9.08
C GLU A 79 0.72 8.21 -9.09
N GLY A 80 1.17 8.66 -10.26
CA GLY A 80 2.53 9.15 -10.46
C GLY A 80 3.58 8.04 -10.58
N ARG A 81 4.82 8.36 -10.22
CA ARG A 81 5.92 7.40 -10.28
C ARG A 81 5.81 6.44 -9.08
N PRO A 82 5.79 5.12 -9.29
CA PRO A 82 5.84 4.18 -8.18
C PRO A 82 7.15 4.39 -7.39
N PRO A 83 7.11 4.25 -6.05
CA PRO A 83 8.31 4.33 -5.24
C PRO A 83 9.25 3.18 -5.61
N ALA A 84 10.55 3.37 -5.38
CA ALA A 84 11.52 2.29 -5.51
C ALA A 84 11.28 1.28 -4.38
N LEU A 85 10.47 0.26 -4.66
CA LEU A 85 10.26 -0.85 -3.75
C LEU A 85 11.43 -1.84 -3.90
N GLU A 86 12.54 -1.57 -3.23
CA GLU A 86 13.62 -2.54 -3.12
C GLU A 86 13.17 -3.72 -2.23
N PRO A 87 13.45 -4.98 -2.62
CA PRO A 87 13.26 -6.09 -1.70
C PRO A 87 14.16 -5.87 -0.47
N ALA A 88 13.56 -6.03 0.72
CA ALA A 88 14.29 -5.95 1.99
C ALA A 88 15.31 -7.08 2.15
#